data_AF-A0A2W7RDD0-F1
#
_entry.id   AF-A0A2W7RDD0-F1
#
_cell.length_a   1.000
_cell.length_b   1.000
_cell.length_c   1.000
_cell.angle_alpha   90.00
_cell.angle_beta   90.00
_cell.angle_gamma   90.00
#
_symmetry.space_group_name_H-M   'P 1'
#
loop_
_entity.id
_entity.type
_entity.pdbx_description
1 polymer ?
#
loop_
_entity_poly.entity_id
_entity_poly.type
_entity_poly.pdbx_seq_one_letter_code
_entity_poly.pdbx_strand_id
1 'polypeptide(L)'
;MASPARAETLLTAHPAATALARTLTAGTGVEVTAVAPEGLPASRLPSYLGGRGREMLERAAGTADAVLTLRSLWPADPLYPAARRANIRIVELDAAMPLDRRLPGIALLDPDPADLALYAMLGLEPMPPAGEETAPWLSPTRLGEMGEIAAADLERLSPGDAPAIRANLARLKQDLRQVKTRADLALADLANPEVVSFSPQFGYLLADLGLELRATVIAAPREWTPERAGLMAQWMQDEGIMTALATRELPELLMQALDAGGRSVVILDSLPGDDLAADIAGNIARLAQ
;
A
#
# COMPACT_ATOMS: atom_id res chain seq x y z
N MET A 1 15.24 35.71 24.14
CA MET A 1 15.80 35.10 22.92
C MET A 1 15.10 33.77 22.74
N ALA A 2 14.38 33.56 21.64
CA ALA A 2 13.80 32.26 21.34
C ALA A 2 14.95 31.27 21.11
N SER A 3 14.93 30.11 21.77
CA SER A 3 15.83 29.01 21.41
C SER A 3 15.65 28.74 19.92
N PRO A 4 16.73 28.44 19.16
CA PRO A 4 16.58 28.01 17.78
C PRO A 4 15.60 26.84 17.76
N ALA A 5 14.59 26.92 16.90
CA ALA A 5 13.60 25.85 16.77
C ALA A 5 14.36 24.58 16.37
N ARG A 6 14.27 23.54 17.21
CA ARG A 6 14.84 22.23 16.93
C ARG A 6 14.08 21.65 15.75
N ALA A 7 14.79 20.99 14.83
CA ALA A 7 14.17 20.17 13.81
C ALA A 7 13.25 19.12 14.46
N GLU A 8 11.99 19.05 14.03
CA GLU A 8 11.07 18.00 14.47
C GLU A 8 11.54 16.66 13.90
N THR A 9 11.59 15.62 14.71
CA THR A 9 12.01 14.28 14.28
C THR A 9 10.79 13.36 14.16
N LEU A 10 10.61 12.78 12.97
CA LEU A 10 9.51 11.88 12.62
C LEU A 10 10.04 10.46 12.35
N LEU A 11 9.54 9.46 13.05
CA LEU A 11 9.87 8.06 12.77
C LEU A 11 8.87 7.42 11.82
N THR A 12 9.36 6.55 10.95
CA THR A 12 8.57 5.73 10.02
C THR A 12 9.08 4.29 10.03
N ALA A 13 8.23 3.33 9.66
CA ALA A 13 8.62 1.92 9.60
C ALA A 13 8.09 1.23 8.34
N HIS A 14 6.84 1.50 7.97
CA HIS A 14 6.27 0.98 6.74
C HIS A 14 6.83 1.73 5.51
N PRO A 15 7.28 1.05 4.43
CA PRO A 15 7.85 1.71 3.26
C PRO A 15 6.98 2.81 2.66
N ALA A 16 5.67 2.58 2.53
CA ALA A 16 4.73 3.60 2.05
C ALA A 16 4.61 4.81 2.98
N ALA A 17 4.65 4.63 4.30
CA ALA A 17 4.66 5.75 5.24
C ALA A 17 5.98 6.51 5.15
N THR A 18 7.11 5.81 4.99
CA THR A 18 8.42 6.42 4.78
C THR A 18 8.47 7.27 3.52
N ALA A 19 8.04 6.73 2.38
CA ALA A 19 7.99 7.44 1.11
C ALA A 19 7.08 8.67 1.20
N LEU A 20 5.86 8.51 1.73
CA LEU A 20 4.92 9.62 1.90
C LEU A 20 5.48 10.72 2.81
N ALA A 21 6.06 10.35 3.95
CA ALA A 21 6.70 11.29 4.86
C ALA A 21 7.81 12.08 4.14
N ARG A 22 8.75 11.40 3.48
CA ARG A 22 9.85 12.03 2.73
C ARG A 22 9.32 12.97 1.64
N THR A 23 8.27 12.57 0.91
CA THR A 23 7.65 13.43 -0.12
C THR A 23 7.06 14.69 0.49
N LEU A 24 6.29 14.58 1.58
CA LEU A 24 5.61 15.72 2.20
C LEU A 24 6.58 16.67 2.92
N THR A 25 7.65 16.15 3.50
CA THR A 25 8.64 16.93 4.26
C THR A 25 9.86 17.36 3.43
N ALA A 26 9.88 17.11 2.12
CA ALA A 26 10.98 17.51 1.25
C ALA A 26 11.28 19.02 1.34
N GLY A 27 12.53 19.37 1.66
CA GLY A 27 12.96 20.76 1.81
C GLY A 27 12.47 21.47 3.07
N THR A 28 11.93 20.73 4.05
CA THR A 28 11.54 21.24 5.37
C THR A 28 12.63 20.99 6.42
N GLY A 29 12.45 21.53 7.62
CA GLY A 29 13.28 21.18 8.78
C GLY A 29 12.94 19.83 9.44
N VAL A 30 11.91 19.10 8.98
CA VAL A 30 11.50 17.82 9.59
C VAL A 30 12.44 16.69 9.19
N GLU A 31 13.06 16.04 10.18
CA GLU A 31 13.96 14.90 9.98
C GLU A 31 13.17 13.57 10.00
N VAL A 32 13.10 12.90 8.85
CA VAL A 32 12.42 11.60 8.72
C VAL A 32 13.42 10.45 8.92
N THR A 33 13.22 9.64 9.95
CA THR A 33 14.05 8.46 10.24
C THR A 33 13.24 7.17 10.05
N ALA A 34 13.63 6.36 9.07
CA ALA A 34 13.10 5.02 8.91
C ALA A 34 13.76 4.06 9.92
N VAL A 35 12.97 3.44 10.79
CA VAL A 35 13.44 2.47 11.79
C VAL A 35 13.39 1.02 11.30
N ALA A 36 13.24 0.82 9.99
CA ALA A 36 13.25 -0.48 9.33
C ALA A 36 14.05 -0.40 8.01
N PRO A 37 14.69 -1.50 7.57
CA PRO A 37 15.41 -1.54 6.31
C PRO A 37 14.53 -1.31 5.08
N GLU A 38 15.04 -0.58 4.09
CA GLU A 38 14.45 -0.42 2.76
C GLU A 38 14.39 -1.80 2.08
N GLY A 39 13.20 -2.40 2.01
CA GLY A 39 12.97 -3.76 1.46
C GLY A 39 12.51 -4.81 2.48
N LEU A 40 12.43 -4.48 3.77
CA LEU A 40 11.78 -5.38 4.73
C LEU A 40 10.26 -5.43 4.44
N PRO A 41 9.66 -6.61 4.17
CA PRO A 41 8.22 -6.71 4.00
C PRO A 41 7.49 -6.24 5.25
N ALA A 42 6.38 -5.52 5.08
CA ALA A 42 5.63 -4.94 6.20
C ALA A 42 5.17 -6.00 7.22
N SER A 43 4.73 -7.18 6.75
CA SER A 43 4.40 -8.34 7.58
C SER A 43 5.52 -8.82 8.51
N ARG A 44 6.79 -8.44 8.24
CA ARG A 44 7.95 -8.76 9.09
C ARG A 44 8.28 -7.66 10.11
N LEU A 45 7.67 -6.48 10.02
CA LEU A 45 7.93 -5.37 10.94
C LEU A 45 7.69 -5.73 12.42
N PRO A 46 6.60 -6.43 12.81
CA PRO A 46 6.39 -6.76 14.23
C PRO A 46 7.53 -7.59 14.82
N SER A 47 8.00 -8.60 14.08
CA SER A 47 9.12 -9.44 14.48
C SER A 47 10.45 -8.67 14.48
N TYR A 48 10.67 -7.83 13.47
CA TYR A 48 11.90 -7.05 13.36
C TYR A 48 12.04 -6.01 14.48
N LEU A 49 11.02 -5.18 14.70
CA LEU A 49 11.03 -4.13 15.74
C LEU A 49 10.94 -4.71 17.16
N GLY A 50 10.40 -5.91 17.32
CA GLY A 50 10.45 -6.65 18.59
C GLY A 50 11.78 -7.35 18.86
N GLY A 51 12.59 -7.58 17.81
CA GLY A 51 13.85 -8.31 17.87
C GLY A 51 15.05 -7.43 17.48
N ARG A 52 15.68 -7.73 16.34
CA ARG A 52 16.95 -7.10 15.93
C ARG A 52 16.88 -5.58 15.74
N GLY A 53 15.72 -5.03 15.39
CA GLY A 53 15.51 -3.59 15.21
C GLY A 53 15.17 -2.84 16.50
N ARG A 54 14.94 -3.56 17.61
CA ARG A 54 14.39 -3.00 18.85
C ARG A 54 15.25 -1.90 19.45
N GLU A 55 16.54 -2.15 19.64
CA GLU A 55 17.44 -1.21 20.31
C GLU A 55 17.60 0.10 19.51
N MET A 56 17.66 -0.02 18.18
CA MET A 56 17.69 1.13 17.28
C MET A 56 16.40 1.95 17.38
N LEU A 57 15.23 1.29 17.38
CA LEU A 57 13.95 1.95 17.56
C LEU A 57 13.87 2.66 18.92
N GLU A 58 14.22 1.99 20.02
CA GLU A 58 14.17 2.57 21.37
C GLU A 58 15.05 3.82 21.47
N ARG A 59 16.26 3.77 20.89
CA ARG A 59 17.16 4.94 20.81
C ARG A 59 16.57 6.08 20.00
N ALA A 60 16.06 5.80 18.80
CA ALA A 60 15.46 6.82 17.93
C ALA A 60 14.21 7.44 18.57
N ALA A 61 13.35 6.61 19.17
CA ALA A 61 12.12 7.04 19.82
C ALA A 61 12.38 7.94 21.03
N GLY A 62 13.50 7.74 21.75
CA GLY A 62 13.87 8.53 22.92
C GLY A 62 14.00 10.04 22.66
N THR A 63 14.26 10.45 21.42
CA THR A 63 14.40 11.86 21.04
C THR A 63 13.39 12.34 20.00
N ALA A 64 12.61 11.42 19.42
CA ALA A 64 11.63 11.71 18.37
C ALA A 64 10.38 12.42 18.91
N ASP A 65 9.79 13.26 18.06
CA ASP A 65 8.60 14.04 18.38
C ASP A 65 7.33 13.30 17.96
N ALA A 66 7.37 12.61 16.81
CA ALA A 66 6.23 11.89 16.27
C ALA A 66 6.62 10.59 15.54
N VAL A 67 5.61 9.77 15.26
CA VAL A 67 5.68 8.65 14.32
C VAL A 67 4.57 8.79 13.28
N LEU A 68 4.84 8.38 12.03
CA LEU A 68 3.81 8.23 10.99
C LEU A 68 3.50 6.74 10.79
N THR A 69 2.25 6.37 11.03
CA THR A 69 1.77 4.98 11.00
C THR A 69 0.66 4.78 9.96
N LEU A 70 0.27 3.52 9.79
CA LEU A 70 -0.93 3.12 9.05
C LEU A 70 -1.93 2.39 9.96
N ARG A 71 -1.97 2.70 11.27
CA ARG A 71 -2.66 1.85 12.26
C ARG A 71 -4.15 1.69 12.06
N SER A 72 -4.82 2.68 11.50
CA SER A 72 -6.26 2.60 11.20
C SER A 72 -6.56 1.65 10.04
N LEU A 73 -5.64 1.49 9.09
CA LEU A 73 -5.71 0.45 8.05
C LEU A 73 -5.22 -0.88 8.61
N TRP A 74 -4.06 -0.86 9.27
CA TRP A 74 -3.33 -2.01 9.78
C TRP A 74 -3.22 -1.94 11.31
N PRO A 75 -4.22 -2.44 12.06
CA PRO A 75 -4.22 -2.37 13.53
C PRO A 75 -2.98 -2.99 14.19
N ALA A 76 -2.30 -3.91 13.49
CA ALA A 76 -1.10 -4.59 13.95
C ALA A 76 0.21 -3.84 13.61
N ASP A 77 0.16 -2.64 13.02
CA ASP A 77 1.35 -1.81 12.83
C ASP A 77 2.07 -1.60 14.18
N PRO A 78 3.33 -2.05 14.30
CA PRO A 78 4.05 -2.11 15.56
C PRO A 78 4.68 -0.78 16.00
N LEU A 79 4.76 0.21 15.11
CA LEU A 79 5.64 1.37 15.29
C LEU A 79 5.26 2.20 16.51
N TYR A 80 4.02 2.70 16.55
CA TYR A 80 3.60 3.57 17.65
C TYR A 80 3.62 2.86 19.01
N PRO A 81 3.03 1.67 19.19
CA PRO A 81 3.10 0.97 20.48
C PRO A 81 4.54 0.73 20.97
N ALA A 82 5.47 0.40 20.06
CA ALA A 82 6.87 0.19 20.42
C ALA A 82 7.60 1.50 20.75
N ALA A 83 7.43 2.55 19.95
CA ALA A 83 8.03 3.85 20.21
C ALA A 83 7.50 4.50 21.50
N ARG A 84 6.19 4.36 21.76
CA ARG A 84 5.50 4.90 22.94
C ARG A 84 5.98 4.29 24.27
N ARG A 85 6.50 3.05 24.24
CA ARG A 85 7.14 2.42 25.40
C ARG A 85 8.48 3.07 25.76
N ALA A 86 9.23 3.53 24.76
CA ALA A 86 10.50 4.22 24.96
C ALA A 86 10.32 5.72 25.26
N ASN A 87 9.30 6.35 24.67
CA ASN A 87 9.02 7.77 24.83
C ASN A 87 7.53 8.01 25.09
N ILE A 88 7.21 8.40 26.34
CA ILE A 88 5.82 8.63 26.76
C ILE A 88 5.18 9.88 26.11
N ARG A 89 5.95 10.70 25.39
CA ARG A 89 5.48 11.96 24.79
C ARG A 89 5.31 11.91 23.28
N ILE A 90 5.71 10.82 22.64
CA ILE A 90 5.67 10.71 21.17
C ILE A 90 4.23 10.79 20.65
N VAL A 91 4.03 11.56 19.60
CA VAL A 91 2.72 11.74 18.95
C VAL A 91 2.54 10.70 17.85
N GLU A 92 1.35 10.12 17.76
CA GLU A 92 0.95 9.27 16.63
C GLU A 92 0.31 10.13 15.54
N LEU A 93 0.87 10.08 14.34
CA LEU A 93 0.23 10.55 13.11
C LEU A 93 -0.22 9.30 12.34
N ASP A 94 -1.48 9.25 11.93
CA ASP A 94 -2.03 8.13 11.15
C ASP A 94 -2.34 8.61 9.74
N ALA A 95 -1.66 8.04 8.73
CA ALA A 95 -1.82 8.49 7.34
C ALA A 95 -3.15 8.07 6.70
N ALA A 96 -4.00 7.31 7.39
CA ALA A 96 -5.24 6.79 6.84
C ALA A 96 -6.50 7.22 7.59
N MET A 97 -6.36 7.75 8.80
CA MET A 97 -7.49 8.28 9.55
C MET A 97 -7.10 9.59 10.24
N PRO A 98 -7.76 10.72 9.94
CA PRO A 98 -7.48 11.98 10.61
C PRO A 98 -7.92 11.90 12.07
N LEU A 99 -7.06 12.35 12.98
CA LEU A 99 -7.33 12.33 14.42
C LEU A 99 -8.58 13.14 14.79
N ASP A 100 -8.77 14.29 14.14
CA ASP A 100 -9.88 15.21 14.39
C ASP A 100 -11.16 14.87 13.62
N ARG A 101 -11.14 13.82 12.79
CA ARG A 101 -12.26 13.35 11.95
C ARG A 101 -12.86 14.42 11.03
N ARG A 102 -12.09 15.45 10.67
CA ARG A 102 -12.55 16.49 9.74
C ARG A 102 -12.53 16.03 8.29
N LEU A 103 -11.57 15.18 7.92
CA LEU A 103 -11.54 14.48 6.64
C LEU A 103 -12.18 13.10 6.79
N PRO A 104 -12.76 12.52 5.73
CA PRO A 104 -13.04 11.09 5.72
C PRO A 104 -11.71 10.32 5.82
N GLY A 105 -11.70 9.22 6.57
CA GLY A 105 -10.59 8.27 6.53
C GLY A 105 -10.65 7.40 5.27
N ILE A 106 -9.61 6.62 5.04
CA ILE A 106 -9.58 5.63 3.95
C ILE A 106 -10.57 4.51 4.27
N ALA A 107 -11.54 4.31 3.38
CA ALA A 107 -12.52 3.22 3.52
C ALA A 107 -11.83 1.87 3.36
N LEU A 108 -12.14 0.89 4.23
CA LEU A 108 -11.62 -0.46 4.12
C LEU A 108 -12.33 -1.23 2.98
N LEU A 109 -11.60 -2.09 2.29
CA LEU A 109 -12.18 -3.06 1.37
C LEU A 109 -12.60 -4.30 2.15
N ASP A 110 -13.86 -4.71 1.98
CA ASP A 110 -14.36 -5.98 2.50
C ASP A 110 -14.08 -7.09 1.48
N PRO A 111 -13.78 -8.33 1.92
CA PRO A 111 -13.66 -9.48 1.02
C PRO A 111 -14.98 -9.73 0.28
N ASP A 112 -14.90 -10.05 -1.02
CA ASP A 112 -16.10 -10.38 -1.80
C ASP A 112 -16.57 -11.81 -1.46
N PRO A 113 -17.87 -12.03 -1.16
CA PRO A 113 -18.43 -13.37 -1.02
C PRO A 113 -18.13 -14.32 -2.19
N ALA A 114 -17.92 -13.80 -3.40
CA ALA A 114 -17.52 -14.56 -4.57
C ALA A 114 -16.16 -15.26 -4.39
N ASP A 115 -15.23 -14.65 -3.65
CA ASP A 115 -13.94 -15.26 -3.31
C ASP A 115 -14.15 -16.60 -2.61
N LEU A 116 -15.05 -16.64 -1.63
CA LEU A 116 -15.30 -17.84 -0.82
C LEU A 116 -15.76 -19.04 -1.66
N ALA A 117 -16.59 -18.81 -2.67
CA ALA A 117 -17.03 -19.86 -3.59
C ALA A 117 -15.84 -20.41 -4.40
N LEU A 118 -14.93 -19.54 -4.84
CA LEU A 118 -13.75 -19.93 -5.59
C LEU A 118 -12.73 -20.68 -4.72
N TYR A 119 -12.51 -20.24 -3.47
CA TYR A 119 -11.71 -21.00 -2.48
C TYR A 119 -12.27 -22.41 -2.26
N ALA A 120 -13.59 -22.54 -2.13
CA ALA A 120 -14.24 -23.84 -1.96
C ALA A 120 -14.06 -24.74 -3.20
N MET A 121 -14.21 -24.20 -4.41
CA MET A 121 -13.95 -24.92 -5.67
C MET A 121 -12.51 -25.44 -5.75
N LEU A 122 -11.54 -24.63 -5.33
CA LEU A 122 -10.12 -24.99 -5.34
C LEU A 122 -9.71 -25.87 -4.15
N GLY A 123 -10.61 -26.12 -3.19
CA GLY A 123 -10.30 -26.81 -1.94
C GLY A 123 -9.18 -26.10 -1.17
N LEU A 124 -9.21 -24.77 -1.13
CA LEU A 124 -8.29 -23.91 -0.39
C LEU A 124 -9.01 -23.30 0.83
N GLU A 125 -8.25 -23.02 1.88
CA GLU A 125 -8.75 -22.24 3.00
C GLU A 125 -8.69 -20.74 2.64
N PRO A 126 -9.79 -19.98 2.80
CA PRO A 126 -9.77 -18.54 2.57
C PRO A 126 -8.75 -17.84 3.47
N MET A 127 -7.90 -17.03 2.85
CA MET A 127 -6.93 -16.19 3.55
C MET A 127 -7.21 -14.73 3.21
N PRO A 128 -8.25 -14.11 3.82
CA PRO A 128 -8.61 -12.74 3.49
C PRO A 128 -7.46 -11.81 3.90
N PRO A 129 -7.08 -10.86 3.03
CA PRO A 129 -6.06 -9.90 3.42
C PRO A 129 -6.55 -8.99 4.53
N ALA A 130 -5.63 -8.59 5.40
CA ALA A 130 -5.91 -7.64 6.45
C ALA A 130 -4.85 -6.54 6.50
N GLY A 131 -5.30 -5.31 6.62
CA GLY A 131 -4.45 -4.15 6.87
C GLY A 131 -3.49 -3.80 5.74
N GLU A 132 -2.19 -3.86 6.02
CA GLU A 132 -1.13 -3.43 5.11
C GLU A 132 -1.12 -4.21 3.80
N GLU A 133 -1.61 -5.45 3.82
CA GLU A 133 -1.70 -6.29 2.63
C GLU A 133 -2.64 -5.74 1.56
N THR A 134 -3.52 -4.79 1.90
CA THR A 134 -4.48 -4.18 0.96
C THR A 134 -3.90 -3.01 0.15
N ALA A 135 -2.75 -2.45 0.57
CA ALA A 135 -1.94 -1.46 -0.15
C ALA A 135 -2.69 -0.27 -0.82
N PRO A 136 -3.48 0.53 -0.07
CA PRO A 136 -4.18 1.69 -0.64
C PRO A 136 -3.27 2.75 -1.26
N TRP A 137 -1.99 2.80 -0.87
CA TRP A 137 -1.00 3.70 -1.46
C TRP A 137 -0.71 3.43 -2.94
N LEU A 138 -1.16 2.30 -3.50
CA LEU A 138 -1.06 2.03 -4.94
C LEU A 138 -2.12 2.77 -5.77
N SER A 139 -3.23 3.22 -5.16
CA SER A 139 -4.26 4.01 -5.84
C SER A 139 -3.88 5.49 -5.87
N PRO A 140 -3.88 6.16 -7.05
CA PRO A 140 -3.70 7.60 -7.14
C PRO A 140 -4.63 8.41 -6.24
N THR A 141 -5.91 8.04 -6.19
CA THR A 141 -6.92 8.72 -5.39
C THR A 141 -6.66 8.51 -3.90
N ARG A 142 -6.50 7.25 -3.46
CA ARG A 142 -6.28 6.94 -2.04
C ARG A 142 -4.95 7.48 -1.52
N LEU A 143 -3.89 7.44 -2.30
CA LEU A 143 -2.61 8.05 -1.90
C LEU A 143 -2.73 9.57 -1.75
N GLY A 144 -3.51 10.23 -2.61
CA GLY A 144 -3.82 11.65 -2.49
C GLY A 144 -4.54 11.97 -1.17
N GLU A 145 -5.55 11.18 -0.81
CA GLU A 145 -6.28 11.30 0.47
C GLU A 145 -5.35 11.05 1.67
N MET A 146 -4.51 10.01 1.62
CA MET A 146 -3.53 9.72 2.66
C MET A 146 -2.53 10.88 2.84
N GLY A 147 -2.11 11.49 1.73
CA GLY A 147 -1.24 12.66 1.75
C GLY A 147 -1.90 13.89 2.41
N GLU A 148 -3.19 14.12 2.18
CA GLU A 148 -3.93 15.19 2.85
C GLU A 148 -3.99 14.99 4.36
N ILE A 149 -4.30 13.76 4.78
CA ILE A 149 -4.39 13.39 6.21
C ILE A 149 -3.02 13.59 6.87
N ALA A 150 -1.96 13.02 6.30
CA ALA A 150 -0.62 13.11 6.85
C ALA A 150 -0.09 14.57 6.86
N ALA A 151 -0.32 15.33 5.80
CA ALA A 151 0.10 16.73 5.72
C ALA A 151 -0.58 17.60 6.80
N ALA A 152 -1.87 17.40 7.04
CA ALA A 152 -2.60 18.17 8.06
C ALA A 152 -1.97 18.02 9.45
N ASP A 153 -1.54 16.81 9.81
CA ASP A 153 -0.86 16.56 11.08
C ASP A 153 0.60 17.05 11.08
N LEU A 154 1.32 16.88 9.97
CA LEU A 154 2.69 17.39 9.83
C LEU A 154 2.76 18.92 9.91
N GLU A 155 1.77 19.64 9.38
CA GLU A 155 1.66 21.10 9.50
C GLU A 155 1.46 21.55 10.96
N ARG A 156 0.81 20.71 11.78
CA ARG A 156 0.63 20.97 13.22
C ARG A 156 1.88 20.61 14.01
N LEU A 157 2.61 19.57 13.58
CA LEU A 157 3.88 19.16 14.16
C LEU A 157 4.96 20.21 13.91
N SER A 158 5.11 20.71 12.67
CA SER A 158 6.03 21.78 12.31
C SER A 158 5.32 22.98 11.66
N PRO A 159 4.75 23.91 12.46
CA PRO A 159 4.04 25.07 11.93
C PRO A 159 4.89 26.00 11.05
N GLY A 160 6.21 26.05 11.30
CA GLY A 160 7.14 26.85 10.50
C GLY A 160 7.34 26.30 9.09
N ASP A 161 7.25 24.98 8.92
CA ASP A 161 7.42 24.29 7.64
C ASP A 161 6.09 24.13 6.86
N ALA A 162 4.96 24.49 7.48
CA ALA A 162 3.64 24.28 6.90
C ALA A 162 3.45 24.80 5.46
N PRO A 163 4.00 25.97 5.04
CA PRO A 163 3.94 26.40 3.65
C PRO A 163 4.63 25.44 2.67
N ALA A 164 5.78 24.86 3.04
CA ALA A 164 6.51 23.91 2.21
C ALA A 164 5.79 22.56 2.14
N ILE A 165 5.25 22.07 3.27
CA ILE A 165 4.43 20.84 3.33
C ILE A 165 3.22 20.96 2.39
N ARG A 166 2.49 22.08 2.43
CA ARG A 166 1.36 22.33 1.52
C ARG A 166 1.76 22.36 0.05
N ALA A 167 2.92 22.95 -0.26
CA ALA A 167 3.43 22.98 -1.63
C ALA A 167 3.80 21.58 -2.13
N ASN A 168 4.40 20.75 -1.27
CA ASN A 168 4.73 19.35 -1.58
C ASN A 168 3.48 18.50 -1.79
N LEU A 169 2.48 18.63 -0.91
CA LEU A 169 1.18 17.98 -1.08
C LEU A 169 0.51 18.39 -2.40
N ALA A 170 0.51 19.68 -2.72
CA ALA A 170 -0.09 20.18 -3.96
C ALA A 170 0.57 19.57 -5.21
N ARG A 171 1.90 19.42 -5.18
CA ARG A 171 2.69 18.78 -6.24
C ARG A 171 2.34 17.29 -6.37
N LEU A 172 2.40 16.54 -5.26
CA LEU A 172 2.03 15.12 -5.22
C LEU A 172 0.63 14.92 -5.82
N LYS A 173 -0.37 15.68 -5.37
CA LYS A 173 -1.74 15.58 -5.89
C LYS A 173 -1.84 15.94 -7.37
N GLN A 174 -1.03 16.89 -7.86
CA GLN A 174 -1.00 17.22 -9.28
C GLN A 174 -0.45 16.04 -10.10
N ASP A 175 0.63 15.44 -9.64
CA ASP A 175 1.26 14.30 -10.33
C ASP A 175 0.32 13.10 -10.34
N LEU A 176 -0.31 12.76 -9.21
CA LEU A 176 -1.31 11.69 -9.12
C LEU A 176 -2.53 11.92 -10.02
N ARG A 177 -3.02 13.17 -10.13
CA ARG A 177 -4.12 13.50 -11.07
C ARG A 177 -3.70 13.28 -12.53
N GLN A 178 -2.46 13.61 -12.89
CA GLN A 178 -1.96 13.35 -14.24
C GLN A 178 -1.84 11.86 -14.52
N VAL A 179 -1.32 11.09 -13.55
CA VAL A 179 -1.25 9.62 -13.63
C VAL A 179 -2.64 9.04 -13.85
N LYS A 180 -3.62 9.42 -13.01
CA LYS A 180 -5.00 8.96 -13.13
C LYS A 180 -5.63 9.31 -14.49
N THR A 181 -5.47 10.55 -14.95
CA THR A 181 -6.02 10.98 -16.24
C THR A 181 -5.44 10.18 -17.40
N ARG A 182 -4.13 9.90 -17.39
CA ARG A 182 -3.50 9.06 -18.42
C ARG A 182 -3.98 7.61 -18.35
N ALA A 183 -4.16 7.09 -17.13
CA ALA A 183 -4.69 5.75 -16.91
C ALA A 183 -6.11 5.61 -17.48
N ASP A 184 -6.99 6.57 -17.17
CA ASP A 184 -8.37 6.56 -17.65
C ASP A 184 -8.45 6.60 -19.17
N LEU A 185 -7.58 7.37 -19.82
CA LEU A 185 -7.49 7.39 -21.28
C LEU A 185 -6.95 6.07 -21.85
N ALA A 186 -5.97 5.45 -21.21
CA ALA A 186 -5.36 4.20 -21.67
C ALA A 186 -6.31 3.00 -21.50
N LEU A 187 -7.17 3.03 -20.48
CA LEU A 187 -8.08 1.94 -20.14
C LEU A 187 -9.50 2.15 -20.67
N ALA A 188 -9.83 3.30 -21.27
CA ALA A 188 -11.17 3.64 -21.73
C ALA A 188 -11.75 2.65 -22.76
N ASP A 189 -10.90 2.12 -23.65
CA ASP A 189 -11.30 1.21 -24.73
C ASP A 189 -10.98 -0.27 -24.40
N LEU A 190 -10.72 -0.59 -23.13
CA LEU A 190 -10.39 -1.95 -22.73
C LEU A 190 -11.59 -2.87 -22.96
N ALA A 191 -11.43 -3.85 -23.85
CA ALA A 191 -12.50 -4.76 -24.23
C ALA A 191 -12.96 -5.68 -23.08
N ASN A 192 -12.09 -5.92 -22.09
CA ASN A 192 -12.37 -6.74 -20.93
C ASN A 192 -11.80 -6.08 -19.65
N PRO A 193 -12.64 -5.43 -18.82
CA PRO A 193 -12.21 -4.80 -17.57
C PRO A 193 -12.04 -5.79 -16.42
N GLU A 194 -12.37 -7.06 -16.62
CA GLU A 194 -12.37 -8.06 -15.57
C GLU A 194 -10.99 -8.63 -15.30
N VAL A 195 -10.66 -8.71 -14.01
CA VAL A 195 -9.34 -9.09 -13.52
C VAL A 195 -9.46 -10.05 -12.35
N VAL A 196 -8.54 -11.00 -12.29
CA VAL A 196 -8.31 -11.83 -11.09
C VAL A 196 -6.99 -11.42 -10.46
N SER A 197 -6.94 -11.41 -9.13
CA SER A 197 -5.70 -11.19 -8.41
C SER A 197 -5.23 -12.42 -7.64
N PHE A 198 -3.96 -12.74 -7.77
CA PHE A 198 -3.24 -13.71 -6.93
C PHE A 198 -2.46 -13.02 -5.80
N SER A 199 -2.72 -11.74 -5.56
CA SER A 199 -2.11 -10.97 -4.48
C SER A 199 -3.08 -9.93 -3.90
N PRO A 200 -3.06 -9.64 -2.60
CA PRO A 200 -4.12 -8.84 -1.96
C PRO A 200 -4.08 -7.33 -2.23
N GLN A 201 -3.00 -6.82 -2.81
CA GLN A 201 -2.66 -5.40 -2.80
C GLN A 201 -3.46 -4.54 -3.78
N PHE A 202 -4.16 -5.15 -4.75
CA PHE A 202 -4.60 -4.42 -5.92
C PHE A 202 -6.03 -3.90 -5.85
N GLY A 203 -6.81 -4.26 -4.83
CA GLY A 203 -8.23 -3.90 -4.75
C GLY A 203 -8.49 -2.39 -4.88
N TYR A 204 -7.72 -1.55 -4.17
CA TYR A 204 -7.89 -0.09 -4.25
C TYR A 204 -7.48 0.46 -5.62
N LEU A 205 -6.37 -0.04 -6.17
CA LEU A 205 -5.88 0.38 -7.48
C LEU A 205 -6.92 0.06 -8.57
N LEU A 206 -7.45 -1.17 -8.58
CA LEU A 206 -8.43 -1.60 -9.56
C LEU A 206 -9.74 -0.80 -9.45
N ALA A 207 -10.24 -0.61 -8.23
CA ALA A 207 -11.43 0.22 -8.01
C ALA A 207 -11.24 1.67 -8.48
N ASP A 208 -10.05 2.24 -8.27
CA ASP A 208 -9.73 3.60 -8.74
C ASP A 208 -9.68 3.67 -10.28
N LEU A 209 -9.13 2.64 -10.93
CA LEU A 209 -9.03 2.55 -12.39
C LEU A 209 -10.32 2.10 -13.09
N GLY A 210 -11.36 1.73 -12.35
CA GLY A 210 -12.61 1.20 -12.91
C GLY A 210 -12.48 -0.22 -13.49
N LEU A 211 -11.48 -0.98 -13.04
CA LEU A 211 -11.31 -2.39 -13.39
C LEU A 211 -12.09 -3.28 -12.40
N GLU A 212 -12.71 -4.33 -12.92
CA GLU A 212 -13.58 -5.21 -12.14
C GLU A 212 -12.77 -6.38 -11.56
N LEU A 213 -12.45 -6.30 -10.27
CA LEU A 213 -11.82 -7.41 -9.55
C LEU A 213 -12.85 -8.52 -9.31
N ARG A 214 -12.78 -9.60 -10.10
CA ARG A 214 -13.71 -10.73 -10.02
C ARG A 214 -13.42 -11.67 -8.85
N ALA A 215 -12.13 -11.84 -8.52
CA ALA A 215 -11.71 -12.64 -7.37
C ALA A 215 -10.28 -12.33 -6.91
N THR A 216 -10.03 -12.55 -5.62
CA THR A 216 -8.70 -12.60 -5.02
C THR A 216 -8.40 -13.98 -4.43
N VAL A 217 -7.46 -14.72 -5.05
CA VAL A 217 -7.06 -16.06 -4.61
C VAL A 217 -5.61 -16.05 -4.13
N ILE A 218 -5.41 -16.26 -2.83
CA ILE A 218 -4.09 -16.26 -2.20
C ILE A 218 -3.79 -17.69 -1.74
N ALA A 219 -2.74 -18.26 -2.30
CA ALA A 219 -2.27 -19.60 -1.93
C ALA A 219 -0.74 -19.66 -1.98
N ALA A 220 -0.15 -20.49 -1.12
CA ALA A 220 1.26 -20.77 -1.15
C ALA A 220 1.64 -21.51 -2.45
N PRO A 221 2.86 -21.34 -2.98
CA PRO A 221 3.26 -21.99 -4.23
C PRO A 221 3.05 -23.51 -4.26
N ARG A 222 3.29 -24.17 -3.12
CA ARG A 222 3.11 -25.63 -2.94
C ARG A 222 1.66 -26.11 -2.99
N GLU A 223 0.69 -25.20 -2.86
CA GLU A 223 -0.73 -25.53 -2.86
C GLU A 223 -1.29 -25.61 -4.28
N TRP A 224 -0.58 -25.07 -5.28
CA TRP A 224 -0.97 -25.17 -6.69
C TRP A 224 -0.59 -26.54 -7.26
N THR A 225 -1.52 -27.48 -7.19
CA THR A 225 -1.45 -28.77 -7.89
C THR A 225 -1.88 -28.63 -9.35
N PRO A 226 -1.57 -29.59 -10.23
CA PRO A 226 -2.05 -29.57 -11.62
C PRO A 226 -3.59 -29.48 -11.72
N GLU A 227 -4.29 -30.14 -10.80
CA GLU A 227 -5.76 -30.10 -10.71
C GLU A 227 -6.27 -28.70 -10.37
N ARG A 228 -5.74 -28.05 -9.32
CA ARG A 228 -6.15 -26.69 -8.92
C ARG A 228 -5.82 -25.65 -9.98
N ALA A 229 -4.64 -25.76 -10.61
CA ALA A 229 -4.25 -24.89 -11.72
C ALA A 229 -5.21 -25.04 -12.90
N GLY A 230 -5.57 -26.28 -13.26
CA GLY A 230 -6.55 -26.56 -14.31
C GLY A 230 -7.94 -26.02 -13.98
N LEU A 231 -8.43 -26.22 -12.76
CA LEU A 231 -9.71 -25.67 -12.29
C LEU A 231 -9.74 -24.15 -12.34
N MET A 232 -8.65 -23.49 -11.90
CA MET A 232 -8.54 -22.03 -11.94
C MET A 232 -8.56 -21.50 -13.38
N ALA A 233 -7.76 -22.10 -14.26
CA ALA A 233 -7.72 -21.71 -15.67
C ALA A 233 -9.08 -21.92 -16.36
N GLN A 234 -9.75 -23.05 -16.07
CA GLN A 234 -11.09 -23.33 -16.60
C GLN A 234 -12.12 -22.32 -16.10
N TRP A 235 -12.13 -22.01 -14.79
CA TRP A 235 -13.03 -21.01 -14.24
C TRP A 235 -12.83 -19.63 -14.87
N MET A 236 -11.58 -19.18 -15.03
CA MET A 236 -11.30 -17.94 -15.77
C MET A 236 -11.76 -18.01 -17.23
N GLN A 237 -11.79 -19.20 -17.85
CA GLN A 237 -12.33 -19.37 -19.21
C GLN A 237 -13.83 -19.10 -19.26
N ASP A 238 -14.53 -19.74 -18.33
CA ASP A 238 -15.98 -19.78 -18.30
C ASP A 238 -16.54 -18.39 -17.95
N GLU A 239 -15.84 -17.67 -17.09
CA GLU A 239 -16.10 -16.26 -16.77
C GLU A 239 -15.59 -15.28 -17.84
N GLY A 240 -14.78 -15.73 -18.81
CA GLY A 240 -14.23 -14.89 -19.87
C GLY A 240 -13.14 -13.93 -19.40
N ILE A 241 -12.47 -14.19 -18.28
CA ILE A 241 -11.46 -13.32 -17.67
C ILE A 241 -10.10 -13.57 -18.34
N MET A 242 -9.49 -12.50 -18.88
CA MET A 242 -8.23 -12.60 -19.63
C MET A 242 -6.99 -12.21 -18.84
N THR A 243 -7.14 -11.43 -17.77
CA THR A 243 -6.02 -10.82 -17.05
C THR A 243 -5.93 -11.33 -15.62
N ALA A 244 -4.75 -11.79 -15.24
CA ALA A 244 -4.38 -12.14 -13.87
C ALA A 244 -3.27 -11.22 -13.35
N LEU A 245 -3.39 -10.79 -12.09
CA LEU A 245 -2.38 -9.95 -11.44
C LEU A 245 -1.65 -10.71 -10.34
N ALA A 246 -0.38 -10.39 -10.17
CA ALA A 246 0.39 -10.84 -9.02
C ALA A 246 1.50 -9.84 -8.65
N THR A 247 2.02 -9.96 -7.43
CA THR A 247 3.20 -9.20 -6.97
C THR A 247 4.53 -9.88 -7.28
N ARG A 248 4.47 -11.11 -7.78
CA ARG A 248 5.62 -11.98 -8.08
C ARG A 248 5.20 -13.04 -9.08
N GLU A 249 6.20 -13.69 -9.68
CA GLU A 249 5.96 -14.83 -10.57
C GLU A 249 5.05 -15.88 -9.93
N LEU A 250 4.07 -16.34 -10.70
CA LEU A 250 3.17 -17.40 -10.28
C LEU A 250 3.89 -18.75 -10.31
N PRO A 251 3.43 -19.72 -9.51
CA PRO A 251 3.95 -21.09 -9.57
C PRO A 251 3.84 -21.66 -10.98
N GLU A 252 4.85 -22.42 -11.40
CA GLU A 252 5.00 -22.94 -12.77
C GLU A 252 3.73 -23.64 -13.29
N LEU A 253 3.10 -24.48 -12.47
CA LEU A 253 1.88 -25.21 -12.83
C LEU A 253 0.69 -24.27 -13.12
N LEU A 254 0.54 -23.19 -12.34
CA LEU A 254 -0.50 -22.21 -12.55
C LEU A 254 -0.20 -21.38 -13.81
N MET A 255 1.04 -20.92 -13.98
CA MET A 255 1.46 -20.16 -15.15
C MET A 255 1.18 -20.95 -16.44
N GLN A 256 1.61 -22.21 -16.51
CA GLN A 256 1.38 -23.07 -17.67
C GLN A 256 -0.11 -23.27 -18.00
N ALA A 257 -0.96 -23.41 -16.98
CA ALA A 257 -2.40 -23.57 -17.17
C ALA A 257 -3.06 -22.29 -17.70
N LEU A 258 -2.65 -21.12 -17.21
CA LEU A 258 -3.13 -19.82 -17.69
C LEU A 258 -2.66 -19.52 -19.11
N ASP A 259 -1.38 -19.78 -19.41
CA ASP A 259 -0.78 -19.62 -20.75
C ASP A 259 -1.45 -20.51 -21.78
N ALA A 260 -1.76 -21.76 -21.44
CA ALA A 260 -2.50 -22.68 -22.33
C ALA A 260 -3.90 -22.16 -22.68
N GLY A 261 -4.48 -21.33 -21.80
CA GLY A 261 -5.73 -20.61 -22.04
C GLY A 261 -5.54 -19.26 -22.75
N GLY A 262 -4.31 -18.80 -22.99
CA GLY A 262 -4.05 -17.47 -23.55
C GLY A 262 -4.39 -16.32 -22.59
N ARG A 263 -4.33 -16.55 -21.27
CA ARG A 263 -4.51 -15.50 -20.25
C ARG A 263 -3.18 -14.78 -20.04
N SER A 264 -3.24 -13.47 -19.85
CA SER A 264 -2.06 -12.65 -19.53
C SER A 264 -1.87 -12.57 -18.02
N VAL A 265 -0.63 -12.75 -17.57
CA VAL A 265 -0.24 -12.56 -16.17
C VAL A 265 0.62 -11.30 -16.08
N VAL A 266 0.13 -10.30 -15.34
CA VAL A 266 0.80 -9.01 -15.16
C VAL A 266 1.37 -8.93 -13.74
N ILE A 267 2.68 -8.67 -13.64
CA ILE A 267 3.37 -8.49 -12.36
C ILE A 267 3.47 -7.01 -12.00
N LEU A 268 2.88 -6.64 -10.87
CA LEU A 268 2.86 -5.27 -10.35
C LEU A 268 3.66 -5.16 -9.05
N ASP A 269 4.29 -4.00 -8.85
CA ASP A 269 5.00 -3.72 -7.61
C ASP A 269 4.02 -3.31 -6.52
N SER A 270 4.15 -3.90 -5.33
CA SER A 270 3.30 -3.58 -4.17
C SER A 270 3.90 -2.57 -3.20
N LEU A 271 5.22 -2.42 -3.22
CA LEU A 271 5.94 -1.52 -2.32
C LEU A 271 6.38 -0.29 -3.11
N PRO A 272 6.17 0.92 -2.57
CA PRO A 272 6.66 2.11 -3.22
C PRO A 272 8.19 2.22 -3.09
N GLY A 273 8.80 2.70 -4.15
CA GLY A 273 10.16 3.23 -4.17
C GLY A 273 10.18 4.70 -3.74
N ASP A 274 11.10 5.47 -4.34
CA ASP A 274 11.34 6.87 -3.97
C ASP A 274 10.32 7.85 -4.57
N ASP A 275 9.73 7.53 -5.74
CA ASP A 275 8.76 8.37 -6.43
C ASP A 275 7.41 7.65 -6.53
N LEU A 276 6.55 7.93 -5.54
CA LEU A 276 5.23 7.35 -5.41
C LEU A 276 4.36 7.49 -6.67
N ALA A 277 4.39 8.64 -7.35
CA ALA A 277 3.55 8.86 -8.51
C ALA A 277 4.11 8.10 -9.74
N ALA A 278 5.43 8.09 -9.90
CA ALA A 278 6.07 7.33 -10.97
C ALA A 278 5.90 5.81 -10.80
N ASP A 279 5.96 5.30 -9.57
CA ASP A 279 5.76 3.88 -9.28
C ASP A 279 4.35 3.42 -9.66
N ILE A 280 3.33 4.21 -9.29
CA ILE A 280 1.94 3.94 -9.67
C ILE A 280 1.77 4.02 -11.19
N ALA A 281 2.37 5.02 -11.84
CA ALA A 281 2.35 5.14 -13.30
C ALA A 281 3.00 3.92 -13.99
N GLY A 282 4.08 3.39 -13.42
CA GLY A 282 4.74 2.17 -13.88
C GLY A 282 3.84 0.94 -13.82
N ASN A 283 3.13 0.75 -12.70
CA ASN A 283 2.14 -0.32 -12.57
C ASN A 283 0.99 -0.19 -13.58
N ILE A 284 0.46 1.02 -13.75
CA ILE A 284 -0.60 1.31 -14.74
C ILE A 284 -0.12 1.01 -16.16
N ALA A 285 1.11 1.38 -16.50
CA ALA A 285 1.67 1.11 -17.82
C ALA A 285 1.85 -0.39 -18.10
N ARG A 286 2.00 -1.23 -17.05
CA ARG A 286 2.01 -2.71 -17.20
C ARG A 286 0.60 -3.28 -17.35
N LEU A 287 -0.40 -2.68 -16.69
CA LEU A 287 -1.81 -3.07 -16.83
C LEU A 287 -2.37 -2.77 -18.22
N ALA A 288 -1.89 -1.72 -18.89
CA ALA A 288 -2.37 -1.30 -20.19
C ALA A 288 -1.69 -1.99 -21.40
N GLN A 289 -0.83 -2.99 -21.16
CA GLN A 289 -0.16 -3.78 -22.20
C GLN A 289 -0.98 -5.02 -22.59
#